data_AF-A0AAV2VZF7-F1
#
_entry.id   AF-A0AAV2VZF7-F1
#
_cell.length_a   1.000
_cell.length_b   1.000
_cell.length_c   1.000
_cell.angle_alpha   90.00
_cell.angle_beta   90.00
_cell.angle_gamma   90.00
#
_symmetry.space_group_name_H-M   'P 1'
#
loop_
_entity.id
_entity.type
_entity.pdbx_description
1 polymer ?
#
loop_
_entity_poly.entity_id
_entity_poly.type
_entity_poly.pdbx_seq_one_letter_code
_entity_poly.pdbx_strand_id
1 'polypeptide(L)'
;MYKIIAIYAVLLLVLVSVGRHFVSERGLEIQDLLPIMDLKVSLVGKMVTNRARLQLMRNKLVEAEWRAHNRRYQVLLDQINEKIDFYDMSIDEIKQVNTLGSFSNEEMKVRRAALYESLRSELEYESTLDKYQLLVLELMLSADKLNNDKHIAPPWNN
;
A
#
# COMPACT_ATOMS: atom_id res chain seq x y z
N MET A 1 -22.25 63.82 3.91
CA MET A 1 -21.60 62.73 4.67
C MET A 1 -22.29 61.37 4.51
N TYR A 2 -23.62 61.25 4.63
CA TYR A 2 -24.34 59.96 4.50
C TYR A 2 -24.07 59.16 3.19
N LYS A 3 -23.98 59.83 2.04
CA LYS A 3 -23.68 59.17 0.75
C LYS A 3 -22.30 58.51 0.71
N ILE A 4 -21.31 59.09 1.38
CA ILE A 4 -19.93 58.58 1.41
C ILE A 4 -19.86 57.33 2.30
N ILE A 5 -20.52 57.37 3.46
CA ILE A 5 -20.62 56.24 4.39
C ILE A 5 -21.30 55.04 3.72
N ALA A 6 -22.36 55.27 2.95
CA ALA A 6 -23.06 54.23 2.20
C ALA A 6 -22.15 53.54 1.16
N ILE A 7 -21.33 54.31 0.43
CA ILE A 7 -20.39 53.75 -0.57
C ILE A 7 -19.35 52.86 0.12
N TYR A 8 -18.76 53.31 1.22
CA TYR A 8 -17.78 52.50 1.96
C TYR A 8 -18.41 51.24 2.56
N ALA A 9 -19.64 51.31 3.08
CA ALA A 9 -20.35 50.14 3.60
C ALA A 9 -20.63 49.08 2.52
N VAL A 10 -21.02 49.51 1.31
CA VAL A 10 -21.24 48.60 0.18
C VAL A 10 -19.92 47.97 -0.28
N LEU A 11 -18.84 48.75 -0.36
CA LEU A 11 -17.52 48.25 -0.75
C LEU A 11 -16.97 47.20 0.23
N LEU A 12 -17.21 47.42 1.53
CA LEU A 12 -16.83 46.50 2.61
C LEU A 12 -17.65 45.21 2.55
N LEU A 13 -18.96 45.29 2.25
CA LEU A 13 -19.81 44.11 2.04
C LEU A 13 -19.35 43.28 0.84
N VAL A 14 -18.99 43.92 -0.27
CA VAL A 14 -18.46 43.22 -1.46
C VAL A 14 -17.14 42.54 -1.13
N LEU A 15 -16.22 43.21 -0.44
CA LEU A 15 -14.94 42.62 -0.01
C LEU A 15 -15.14 41.42 0.93
N VAL A 16 -16.07 41.51 1.88
CA VAL A 16 -16.38 40.39 2.79
C VAL A 16 -17.03 39.23 2.03
N SER A 17 -17.92 39.51 1.07
CA SER A 17 -18.57 38.49 0.25
C SER A 17 -17.56 37.75 -0.64
N VAL A 18 -16.70 38.50 -1.34
CA VAL A 18 -15.63 37.92 -2.18
C VAL A 18 -14.62 37.16 -1.33
N GLY A 19 -14.24 37.70 -0.17
CA GLY A 19 -13.35 37.02 0.77
C GLY A 19 -13.92 35.71 1.30
N ARG A 20 -15.20 35.67 1.66
CA ARG A 20 -15.87 34.43 2.07
C ARG A 20 -15.98 33.43 0.93
N HIS A 21 -16.22 33.88 -0.29
CA HIS A 21 -16.33 32.99 -1.45
C HIS A 21 -14.98 32.31 -1.74
N PHE A 22 -13.88 33.08 -1.72
CA PHE A 22 -12.52 32.56 -1.86
C PHE A 22 -12.12 31.61 -0.73
N VAL A 23 -12.48 31.92 0.52
CA VAL A 23 -12.22 31.05 1.68
C VAL A 23 -13.06 29.77 1.63
N SER A 24 -14.30 29.86 1.14
CA SER A 24 -15.19 28.69 1.00
C SER A 24 -14.69 27.74 -0.09
N GLU A 25 -14.36 28.25 -1.28
CA GLU A 25 -13.91 27.41 -2.39
C GLU A 25 -12.51 26.82 -2.14
N ARG A 26 -11.54 27.65 -1.73
CA ARG A 26 -10.19 27.16 -1.42
C ARG A 26 -10.13 26.34 -0.14
N GLY A 27 -10.99 26.65 0.83
CA GLY A 27 -11.11 25.88 2.08
C GLY A 27 -11.63 24.46 1.83
N LEU A 28 -12.59 24.29 0.91
CA LEU A 28 -13.08 22.98 0.47
C LEU A 28 -12.00 22.18 -0.29
N GLU A 29 -11.29 22.81 -1.23
CA GLU A 29 -10.20 22.16 -1.95
C GLU A 29 -9.07 21.70 -1.00
N ILE A 30 -8.67 22.54 -0.05
CA ILE A 30 -7.61 22.22 0.93
C ILE A 30 -8.07 21.13 1.92
N GLN A 31 -9.35 21.15 2.34
CA GLN A 31 -9.91 20.13 3.23
C GLN A 31 -10.02 18.76 2.57
N ASP A 32 -10.27 18.69 1.27
CA ASP A 32 -10.41 17.42 0.56
C ASP A 32 -9.07 16.84 0.07
N LEU A 33 -8.04 17.68 -0.12
CA LEU A 33 -6.69 17.27 -0.55
C LEU A 33 -5.88 16.60 0.56
N LEU A 34 -5.93 17.14 1.80
CA LEU A 34 -5.16 16.63 2.94
C LEU A 34 -5.44 15.14 3.23
N PRO A 35 -6.71 14.70 3.32
CA PRO A 35 -7.06 13.31 3.57
C PRO A 35 -6.57 12.36 2.48
N ILE A 36 -6.54 12.82 1.22
CA ILE A 36 -6.05 12.00 0.09
C ILE A 36 -4.54 11.79 0.20
N MET A 37 -3.77 12.83 0.55
CA MET A 37 -2.33 12.67 0.76
C MET A 37 -2.01 11.70 1.90
N ASP A 38 -2.71 11.83 3.03
CA ASP A 38 -2.52 10.94 4.19
C ASP A 38 -2.84 9.48 3.83
N LEU A 39 -3.92 9.24 3.07
CA LEU A 39 -4.29 7.91 2.58
C LEU A 39 -3.25 7.34 1.62
N LYS A 40 -2.70 8.15 0.70
CA LYS A 40 -1.62 7.72 -0.18
C LYS A 40 -0.38 7.31 0.61
N VAL A 41 0.04 8.12 1.58
CA VAL A 41 1.21 7.81 2.43
C VAL A 41 0.97 6.53 3.22
N SER A 42 -0.21 6.37 3.81
CA SER A 42 -0.59 5.16 4.56
C SER A 42 -0.57 3.91 3.68
N LEU A 43 -1.19 3.98 2.49
CA LEU A 43 -1.23 2.89 1.53
C LEU A 43 0.19 2.50 1.05
N VAL A 44 0.99 3.48 0.64
CA VAL A 44 2.39 3.23 0.24
C VAL A 44 3.18 2.61 1.39
N GLY A 45 3.04 3.12 2.62
CA GLY A 45 3.70 2.57 3.80
C GLY A 45 3.33 1.10 4.05
N LYS A 46 2.04 0.76 3.90
CA LYS A 46 1.56 -0.62 4.02
C LYS A 46 2.07 -1.53 2.92
N MET A 47 1.98 -1.11 1.66
CA MET A 47 2.50 -1.88 0.52
C MET A 47 4.00 -2.12 0.64
N VAL A 48 4.79 -1.12 1.04
CA VAL A 48 6.24 -1.26 1.28
C VAL A 48 6.52 -2.29 2.39
N THR A 49 5.76 -2.25 3.48
CA THR A 49 5.91 -3.20 4.60
C THR A 49 5.56 -4.63 4.15
N ASN A 50 4.44 -4.81 3.47
CA ASN A 50 3.99 -6.11 2.95
C ASN A 50 4.99 -6.69 1.93
N ARG A 51 5.50 -5.84 1.03
CA ARG A 51 6.56 -6.20 0.08
C ARG A 51 7.85 -6.64 0.78
N ALA A 52 8.28 -5.94 1.82
CA ALA A 52 9.45 -6.36 2.61
C ALA A 52 9.24 -7.72 3.28
N ARG A 53 8.05 -7.98 3.82
CA ARG A 53 7.70 -9.29 4.39
C ARG A 53 7.76 -10.40 3.35
N LEU A 54 7.22 -10.17 2.15
CA LEU A 54 7.30 -11.11 1.03
C LEU A 54 8.75 -11.38 0.60
N GLN A 55 9.58 -10.34 0.53
CA GLN A 55 11.02 -10.49 0.22
C GLN A 55 11.73 -11.39 1.24
N LEU A 56 11.42 -11.24 2.53
CA LEU A 56 11.96 -12.11 3.57
C LEU A 56 11.48 -13.55 3.44
N MET A 57 10.20 -13.77 3.13
CA MET A 57 9.65 -15.11 2.89
C MET A 57 10.30 -15.77 1.67
N ARG A 58 10.47 -15.02 0.58
CA ARG A 58 11.17 -15.46 -0.63
C ARG A 58 12.57 -15.97 -0.30
N ASN A 59 13.37 -15.18 0.41
CA ASN A 59 14.75 -15.54 0.73
C ASN A 59 14.82 -16.85 1.55
N LYS A 60 13.93 -17.00 2.54
CA LYS A 60 13.82 -18.23 3.34
C LYS A 60 13.39 -19.44 2.50
N LEU A 61 12.46 -19.24 1.58
CA LEU A 61 11.94 -20.30 0.74
C LEU A 61 12.96 -20.76 -0.32
N VAL A 62 13.76 -19.85 -0.87
CA VAL A 62 14.90 -20.20 -1.74
C VAL A 62 15.92 -21.08 -1.00
N GLU A 63 16.24 -20.71 0.25
CA GLU A 63 17.15 -21.50 1.09
C GLU A 63 16.60 -22.91 1.37
N ALA A 64 15.30 -23.01 1.64
CA ALA A 64 14.61 -24.29 1.83
C ALA A 64 14.55 -25.13 0.54
N GLU A 65 14.30 -24.48 -0.60
CA GLU A 65 14.26 -25.12 -1.92
C GLU A 65 15.60 -25.73 -2.28
N TRP A 66 16.69 -24.98 -2.07
CA TRP A 66 18.04 -25.48 -2.26
C TRP A 66 18.33 -26.75 -1.44
N ARG A 67 17.82 -26.84 -0.21
CA ARG A 67 18.02 -28.03 0.66
C ARG A 67 17.18 -29.22 0.25
N ALA A 68 15.92 -29.01 -0.11
CA ALA A 68 14.95 -30.09 -0.32
C ALA A 68 14.67 -30.45 -1.79
N HIS A 69 15.12 -29.64 -2.76
CA HIS A 69 14.95 -29.84 -4.22
C HIS A 69 13.49 -30.16 -4.62
N ASN A 70 12.53 -29.41 -4.09
CA ASN A 70 11.11 -29.68 -4.26
C ASN A 70 10.41 -28.62 -5.13
N ARG A 71 9.78 -29.07 -6.21
CA ARG A 71 9.04 -28.25 -7.18
C ARG A 71 7.88 -27.45 -6.56
N ARG A 72 7.31 -27.88 -5.44
CA ARG A 72 6.25 -27.12 -4.74
C ARG A 72 6.73 -25.76 -4.25
N TYR A 73 8.02 -25.62 -3.98
CA TYR A 73 8.62 -24.34 -3.57
C TYR A 73 8.74 -23.37 -4.74
N GLN A 74 8.97 -23.85 -5.96
CA GLN A 74 9.00 -22.98 -7.14
C GLN A 74 7.67 -22.27 -7.36
N VAL A 75 6.54 -22.99 -7.26
CA VAL A 75 5.21 -22.38 -7.44
C VAL A 75 4.95 -21.25 -6.43
N LEU A 76 5.33 -21.47 -5.16
CA LEU A 76 5.22 -20.45 -4.12
C LEU A 76 6.19 -19.28 -4.35
N LEU A 77 7.41 -19.55 -4.82
CA LEU A 77 8.38 -18.51 -5.18
C LEU A 77 7.86 -17.65 -6.34
N ASP A 78 7.27 -18.26 -7.37
CA ASP A 78 6.71 -17.55 -8.51
C ASP A 78 5.56 -16.62 -8.08
N GLN A 79 4.65 -17.12 -7.23
CA GLN A 79 3.57 -16.31 -6.66
C GLN A 79 4.09 -15.13 -5.81
N ILE A 80 5.14 -15.36 -5.01
CA ILE A 80 5.76 -14.30 -4.21
C ILE A 80 6.42 -13.26 -5.13
N ASN A 81 7.13 -13.69 -6.18
CA ASN A 81 7.77 -12.79 -7.14
C ASN A 81 6.72 -11.93 -7.86
N GLU A 82 5.66 -12.53 -8.39
CA GLU A 82 4.57 -11.82 -9.08
C GLU A 82 3.95 -10.74 -8.17
N LYS A 83 3.74 -11.06 -6.89
CA LYS A 83 3.19 -10.09 -5.94
C LYS A 83 4.18 -8.99 -5.58
N ILE A 84 5.48 -9.27 -5.53
CA ILE A 84 6.51 -8.25 -5.33
C ILE A 84 6.56 -7.30 -6.53
N ASP A 85 6.52 -7.83 -7.75
CA ASP A 85 6.51 -7.03 -8.98
C ASP A 85 5.27 -6.12 -9.04
N PHE A 86 4.11 -6.65 -8.67
CA PHE A 86 2.89 -5.86 -8.50
C PHE A 86 3.07 -4.72 -7.50
N TYR A 87 3.72 -4.97 -6.36
CA TYR A 87 3.97 -3.93 -5.36
C TYR A 87 4.93 -2.86 -5.87
N ASP A 88 6.00 -3.25 -6.55
CA ASP A 88 6.99 -2.31 -7.07
C ASP A 88 6.35 -1.36 -8.10
N MET A 89 5.53 -1.90 -9.02
CA MET A 89 4.79 -1.11 -10.00
C MET A 89 3.73 -0.20 -9.35
N SER A 90 2.90 -0.75 -8.46
CA SER A 90 1.81 0.01 -7.83
C SER A 90 2.30 1.10 -6.88
N ILE A 91 3.39 0.86 -6.14
CA ILE A 91 3.99 1.86 -5.25
C ILE A 91 4.48 3.06 -6.07
N ASP A 92 5.13 2.80 -7.21
CA ASP A 92 5.63 3.85 -8.09
C ASP A 92 4.48 4.63 -8.74
N GLU A 93 3.42 3.96 -9.18
CA GLU A 93 2.19 4.61 -9.67
C GLU A 93 1.58 5.54 -8.61
N ILE A 94 1.35 5.04 -7.40
CA ILE A 94 0.74 5.84 -6.32
C ILE A 94 1.62 7.04 -5.97
N LYS A 95 2.95 6.88 -5.94
CA LYS A 95 3.88 8.01 -5.72
C LYS A 95 3.77 9.06 -6.83
N GLN A 96 3.67 8.63 -8.08
CA GLN A 96 3.62 9.52 -9.25
C GLN A 96 2.29 10.25 -9.44
N VAL A 97 1.20 9.80 -8.81
CA VAL A 97 -0.08 10.52 -8.83
C VAL A 97 0.08 11.90 -8.17
N ASN A 98 0.33 12.93 -8.98
CA ASN A 98 0.37 14.32 -8.52
C ASN A 98 -1.03 14.74 -8.04
N THR A 99 -1.16 15.09 -6.77
CA THR A 99 -2.39 15.65 -6.17
C THR A 99 -2.61 17.13 -6.54
N LEU A 100 -1.69 17.73 -7.31
CA LEU A 100 -1.70 19.15 -7.71
C LEU A 100 -2.47 19.43 -9.00
N GLY A 101 -3.05 18.43 -9.64
CA GLY A 101 -4.01 18.65 -10.73
C GLY A 101 -5.35 19.14 -10.16
N SER A 102 -5.98 20.12 -10.81
CA SER A 102 -7.34 20.56 -10.45
C SER A 102 -8.35 19.46 -10.79
N PHE A 103 -8.47 18.47 -9.91
CA PHE A 103 -9.53 17.47 -9.99
C PHE A 103 -10.85 18.11 -9.58
N SER A 104 -11.93 17.73 -10.27
CA SER A 104 -13.26 18.06 -9.80
C SER A 104 -13.54 17.39 -8.45
N ASN A 105 -14.47 17.95 -7.67
CA ASN A 105 -14.82 17.41 -6.35
C ASN A 105 -15.30 15.94 -6.44
N GLU A 106 -16.04 15.58 -7.49
CA GLU A 106 -16.46 14.19 -7.72
C GLU A 106 -15.29 13.25 -8.05
N GLU A 107 -14.31 13.68 -8.83
CA GLU A 107 -13.09 12.89 -9.08
C GLU A 107 -12.27 12.69 -7.81
N MET A 108 -12.20 13.70 -6.94
CA MET A 108 -11.52 13.56 -5.64
C MET A 108 -12.23 12.53 -4.74
N LYS A 109 -13.56 12.53 -4.69
CA LYS A 109 -14.34 11.55 -3.92
C LYS A 109 -14.11 10.12 -4.42
N VAL A 110 -14.17 9.90 -5.74
CA VAL A 110 -13.93 8.58 -6.33
C VAL A 110 -12.52 8.09 -6.03
N ARG A 111 -11.50 8.95 -6.17
CA ARG A 111 -10.11 8.62 -5.84
C ARG A 111 -9.94 8.29 -4.36
N ARG A 112 -10.54 9.06 -3.47
CA ARG A 112 -10.51 8.80 -2.03
C ARG A 112 -11.09 7.42 -1.72
N ALA A 113 -12.25 7.10 -2.29
CA ALA A 113 -12.88 5.79 -2.09
C ALA A 113 -11.99 4.64 -2.60
N ALA A 114 -11.38 4.78 -3.78
CA ALA A 114 -10.48 3.78 -4.33
C ALA A 114 -9.22 3.56 -3.47
N LEU A 115 -8.64 4.64 -2.93
CA LEU A 115 -7.49 4.55 -2.02
C LEU A 115 -7.84 3.88 -0.69
N TYR A 116 -9.01 4.18 -0.13
CA TYR A 116 -9.51 3.50 1.07
C TYR A 116 -9.71 2.01 0.83
N GLU A 117 -10.34 1.63 -0.28
CA GLU A 117 -10.56 0.24 -0.60
C GLU A 117 -9.25 -0.51 -0.83
N SER A 118 -8.29 0.13 -1.50
CA SER A 118 -6.93 -0.43 -1.67
C SER A 118 -6.22 -0.62 -0.34
N LEU A 119 -6.29 0.37 0.56
CA LEU A 119 -5.70 0.27 1.91
C LEU A 119 -6.36 -0.83 2.73
N ARG A 120 -7.68 -0.96 2.64
CA ARG A 120 -8.43 -2.03 3.30
C ARG A 120 -7.99 -3.40 2.78
N SER A 121 -7.88 -3.57 1.47
CA SER A 121 -7.40 -4.81 0.86
C SER A 121 -6.00 -5.18 1.34
N GLU A 122 -5.10 -4.19 1.47
CA GLU A 122 -3.76 -4.42 2.01
C GLU A 122 -3.74 -4.84 3.48
N LEU A 123 -4.65 -4.31 4.30
CA LEU A 123 -4.83 -4.75 5.69
C LEU A 123 -5.38 -6.18 5.76
N GLU A 124 -6.36 -6.53 4.93
CA GLU A 124 -6.91 -7.88 4.87
C GLU A 124 -5.85 -8.90 4.37
N TYR A 125 -5.00 -8.48 3.44
CA TYR A 125 -3.88 -9.27 2.95
C TYR A 125 -2.82 -9.58 4.02
N GLU A 126 -2.68 -8.76 5.08
CA GLU A 126 -1.76 -9.07 6.19
C GLU A 126 -2.07 -10.42 6.84
N SER A 127 -3.36 -10.74 7.02
CA SER A 127 -3.79 -12.05 7.56
C SER A 127 -3.41 -13.21 6.64
N THR A 128 -3.35 -12.96 5.33
CA THR A 128 -2.93 -13.94 4.33
C THR A 128 -1.41 -14.09 4.35
N LEU A 129 -0.67 -12.99 4.52
CA LEU A 129 0.78 -13.03 4.71
C LEU A 129 1.17 -13.82 5.96
N ASP A 130 0.42 -13.70 7.06
CA ASP A 130 0.67 -14.49 8.27
C ASP A 130 0.56 -15.99 7.99
N LYS A 131 -0.46 -16.40 7.23
CA LYS A 131 -0.64 -17.81 6.81
C LYS A 131 0.50 -18.27 5.91
N TYR A 132 0.94 -17.44 4.96
CA TYR A 132 2.08 -17.76 4.11
C TYR A 132 3.39 -17.85 4.89
N GLN A 133 3.61 -17.00 5.90
CA GLN A 133 4.78 -17.12 6.78
C GLN A 133 4.79 -18.45 7.52
N LEU A 134 3.65 -18.87 8.05
CA LEU A 134 3.52 -20.17 8.72
C LEU A 134 3.83 -21.32 7.75
N LEU A 135 3.25 -21.29 6.55
CA LEU A 135 3.49 -22.30 5.52
C LEU A 135 4.98 -22.38 5.15
N VAL A 136 5.65 -21.24 4.93
CA VAL A 136 7.09 -21.21 4.64
C VAL A 136 7.90 -21.83 5.78
N LEU A 137 7.56 -21.54 7.04
CA LEU A 137 8.23 -22.14 8.20
C LEU A 137 8.02 -23.66 8.28
N GLU A 138 6.81 -24.15 8.05
CA GLU A 138 6.51 -25.60 8.02
C GLU A 138 7.33 -26.32 6.94
N LEU A 139 7.45 -25.69 5.78
CA LEU A 139 8.21 -26.20 4.66
C LEU A 139 9.71 -26.23 4.95
N MET A 140 10.26 -25.19 5.60
CA MET A 140 11.64 -25.17 6.10
C MET A 140 11.91 -26.30 7.08
N LEU A 141 11.04 -26.47 8.09
CA LEU A 141 11.17 -27.54 9.08
C LEU A 141 11.11 -28.93 8.45
N SER A 142 10.26 -29.10 7.43
CA SER A 142 10.14 -30.35 6.68
C SER A 142 11.41 -30.64 5.86
N ALA A 143 12.00 -29.60 5.24
CA ALA A 143 13.26 -29.71 4.51
C ALA A 143 14.43 -30.11 5.44
N ASP A 144 14.49 -29.51 6.63
CA ASP A 144 15.54 -29.81 7.62
C ASP A 144 15.42 -31.25 8.16
N LYS A 145 14.19 -31.73 8.43
CA LYS A 145 13.95 -33.15 8.80
C LYS A 145 14.39 -34.11 7.70
N LEU A 146 13.99 -33.86 6.45
CA LEU A 146 14.36 -34.69 5.31
C LEU A 146 15.89 -34.78 5.14
N ASN A 147 16.60 -33.68 5.40
CA ASN A 147 18.06 -33.66 5.31
C ASN A 147 18.73 -34.41 6.47
N ASN A 148 18.22 -34.29 7.70
CA ASN A 148 18.70 -35.05 8.84
C ASN A 148 18.49 -36.56 8.69
N ASP A 149 17.34 -37.00 8.14
CA ASP A 149 17.07 -38.42 7.91
C ASP A 149 18.02 -39.03 6.87
N LYS A 150 18.44 -38.27 5.85
CA LYS A 150 19.46 -38.72 4.88
C LYS A 150 20.83 -38.94 5.50
N HIS A 151 21.16 -38.22 6.57
CA HIS A 151 22.43 -38.37 7.28
C HIS A 151 22.44 -39.51 8.30
N ILE A 152 21.28 -40.09 8.63
CA ILE A 152 21.15 -41.17 9.64
C ILE A 152 21.08 -42.57 8.99
N ALA A 153 20.85 -42.68 7.67
CA ALA A 153 20.88 -43.98 6.99
C ALA A 153 22.29 -44.60 7.05
N PRO A 154 22.51 -45.72 7.78
CA PRO A 154 23.83 -46.35 7.82
C PRO A 154 24.15 -46.99 6.45
N PRO A 155 25.44 -47.05 6.06
CA PRO A 155 25.87 -47.52 4.73
C PRO A 155 25.73 -49.04 4.51
N TRP A 156 24.91 -49.75 5.28
CA TRP A 156 24.80 -51.21 5.22
C TRP A 156 23.39 -51.62 4.84
N ASN A 157 23.14 -51.68 3.53
CA ASN A 157 22.21 -52.65 2.96
C ASN A 157 22.59 -52.88 1.50
N ASN A 158 23.53 -53.82 1.29
CA ASN A 158 23.71 -54.59 0.06
C ASN A 158 23.28 -56.02 0.38
#